data_AF-A0A392SKN7-F1
#
_entry.id   AF-A0A392SKN7-F1
#
_cell.length_a   1.000
_cell.length_b   1.000
_cell.length_c   1.000
_cell.angle_alpha   90.00
_cell.angle_beta   90.00
_cell.angle_gamma   90.00
#
_symmetry.space_group_name_H-M   'P 1'
#
loop_
_entity.id
_entity.type
_entity.pdbx_description
1 polymer ?
#
loop_
_entity_poly.entity_id
_entity_poly.type
_entity_poly.pdbx_seq_one_letter_code
_entity_poly.pdbx_strand_id
1 'polypeptide(L)' 'HYGGTLQMVSSHRFPMHENDFGWGRPLAVRSGGANKFDEKMLVFPGRKGGDVDLEVVLSPETMAQLETDSEFMLYTSC' A
#
# COMPACT_ATOMS: atom_id res chain seq x y z
N HIS A 1 -12.77 -6.41 -22.16
CA HIS A 1 -13.15 -6.56 -20.75
C HIS A 1 -12.57 -5.36 -20.01
N TYR A 2 -13.38 -4.36 -19.69
CA TYR A 2 -12.93 -3.22 -18.88
C TYR A 2 -12.97 -3.66 -17.42
N GLY A 3 -11.81 -4.06 -16.89
CA GLY A 3 -11.58 -4.26 -15.47
C GLY A 3 -11.68 -2.91 -14.77
N GLY A 4 -12.51 -2.85 -13.73
CA GLY A 4 -12.77 -1.64 -12.95
C GLY A 4 -12.93 -1.95 -11.47
N THR A 5 -12.43 -3.11 -11.03
CA THR A 5 -12.47 -3.50 -9.62
C THR A 5 -11.13 -3.18 -9.01
N LEU A 6 -11.10 -2.51 -7.86
CA LEU A 6 -9.91 -2.39 -7.03
C LEU A 6 -10.23 -3.07 -5.70
N GLN A 7 -9.46 -4.08 -5.32
CA GLN A 7 -9.66 -4.81 -4.09
C GLN A 7 -8.78 -4.25 -2.98
N MET A 8 -9.42 -3.73 -1.93
CA MET A 8 -8.74 -3.28 -0.73
C MET A 8 -8.72 -4.39 0.32
N VAL A 9 -7.54 -4.93 0.62
CA VAL A 9 -7.40 -6.23 1.35
C VAL A 9 -6.80 -6.06 2.76
N SER A 10 -6.64 -4.84 3.27
CA SER A 10 -6.01 -4.60 4.58
C SER A 10 -7.01 -4.32 5.71
N SER A 11 -6.53 -4.41 6.95
CA SER A 11 -7.30 -4.06 8.15
C SER A 11 -6.47 -3.18 9.08
N HIS A 12 -6.96 -1.97 9.32
CA HIS A 12 -6.41 -0.97 10.25
C HIS A 12 -6.27 -1.48 11.70
N ARG A 13 -6.94 -2.59 12.04
CA ARG A 13 -6.91 -3.19 13.38
C ARG A 13 -5.68 -4.05 13.64
N PHE A 14 -4.82 -4.27 12.64
CA PHE A 14 -3.58 -5.01 12.83
C PHE A 14 -2.44 -4.03 13.12
N PRO A 15 -1.86 -4.03 14.33
CA PRO A 15 -0.80 -3.10 14.73
C PRO A 15 0.56 -3.55 14.16
N MET A 16 0.69 -3.53 12.83
CA MET A 16 1.83 -4.08 12.11
C MET A 16 3.17 -3.44 12.53
N HIS A 17 3.17 -2.15 12.83
CA HIS A 17 4.36 -1.39 13.26
C HIS A 17 4.65 -1.47 14.76
N GLU A 18 3.79 -2.10 15.57
CA GLU A 18 3.99 -2.22 17.02
C GLU A 18 4.69 -3.52 17.42
N ASN A 19 4.88 -4.44 16.47
CA ASN A 19 5.45 -5.76 16.74
C ASN A 19 6.96 -5.70 16.99
N ASP A 20 7.39 -5.85 18.24
CA ASP A 20 8.82 -5.88 18.62
C ASP A 20 9.22 -7.28 19.11
N PHE A 21 10.11 -7.93 18.37
CA PHE A 21 10.63 -9.26 18.72
C PHE A 21 11.84 -9.21 19.67
N GLY A 22 12.21 -8.04 20.20
CA GLY A 22 13.36 -7.82 21.08
C GLY A 22 14.57 -7.15 20.41
N TRP A 23 14.40 -6.71 19.17
CA TRP A 23 15.42 -6.03 18.34
C TRP A 23 14.92 -4.71 17.73
N GLY A 24 13.78 -4.22 18.21
CA GLY A 24 13.18 -2.97 17.76
C GLY A 24 12.01 -3.18 16.80
N ARG A 25 11.29 -2.08 16.57
CA ARG A 25 10.05 -2.05 15.78
C ARG A 25 10.33 -2.07 14.27
N PRO A 26 9.39 -2.59 13.44
CA PRO A 26 9.54 -2.65 11.99
C PRO A 26 9.70 -1.26 11.37
N LEU A 27 10.64 -1.18 10.43
CA LEU A 27 10.87 0.04 9.63
C LEU A 27 9.78 0.20 8.55
N ALA A 28 9.39 -0.90 7.90
CA ALA A 28 8.39 -0.93 6.85
C ALA A 28 7.65 -2.27 6.87
N VAL A 29 6.40 -2.27 6.39
CA VAL A 29 5.54 -3.46 6.25
C VAL A 29 5.26 -3.65 4.77
N ARG A 30 5.51 -4.85 4.25
CA ARG A 30 5.32 -5.19 2.83
C ARG A 30 4.70 -6.57 2.70
N SER A 31 3.87 -6.75 1.69
CA SER A 31 3.29 -8.06 1.39
C SER A 31 4.29 -8.96 0.64
N GLY A 32 4.22 -10.27 0.92
CA GLY A 32 5.01 -11.27 0.19
C GLY A 32 4.58 -11.37 -1.28
N GLY A 33 5.50 -11.74 -2.19
CA GLY A 33 5.26 -11.70 -3.64
C GLY A 33 4.03 -12.46 -4.14
N ALA A 34 3.64 -13.55 -3.47
CA ALA A 34 2.42 -14.31 -3.80
C ALA A 34 1.12 -13.50 -3.62
N ASN A 35 1.18 -12.35 -2.93
CA ASN A 35 0.05 -11.45 -2.72
C ASN A 35 -0.05 -10.35 -3.77
N LYS A 36 0.82 -10.30 -4.78
CA LYS A 36 0.86 -9.24 -5.79
C LYS A 36 0.20 -9.73 -7.07
N PHE A 37 -1.05 -9.31 -7.27
CA PHE A 37 -1.78 -9.50 -8.50
C PHE A 37 -2.42 -8.16 -8.89
N ASP A 38 -2.67 -7.97 -10.18
CA ASP A 38 -3.30 -6.76 -10.70
C ASP A 38 -4.62 -6.49 -9.96
N GLU A 39 -4.94 -5.21 -9.76
CA GLU A 39 -6.17 -4.74 -9.10
C GLU A 39 -6.17 -4.88 -7.58
N LYS A 40 -4.99 -4.98 -6.94
CA LYS A 40 -4.89 -5.06 -5.48
C LYS A 40 -4.29 -3.80 -4.85
N MET A 41 -4.91 -3.36 -3.77
CA MET A 41 -4.42 -2.30 -2.89
C MET A 41 -4.37 -2.78 -1.45
N LEU A 42 -3.23 -2.57 -0.81
CA LEU A 42 -3.03 -2.80 0.62
C LEU A 42 -2.74 -1.46 1.28
N VAL A 43 -3.43 -1.19 2.37
CA VAL A 43 -3.29 0.04 3.16
C VAL A 43 -2.81 -0.32 4.56
N PHE A 44 -1.65 0.17 4.95
CA PHE A 44 -1.12 -0.01 6.28
C PHE A 44 -1.17 1.32 7.05
N PRO A 45 -1.39 1.30 8.37
CA PRO A 45 -1.18 2.48 9.19
C PRO A 45 0.26 2.96 9.03
N GLY A 46 0.48 4.25 8.77
CA GLY A 46 1.82 4.78 8.65
C GLY A 46 2.56 4.74 9.99
N ARG A 47 3.88 4.59 9.91
CA ARG A 47 4.72 4.30 11.09
C ARG A 47 4.67 5.39 12.17
N LYS A 48 4.50 6.66 11.78
CA LYS A 48 4.50 7.81 12.70
C LYS A 48 3.08 8.21 13.14
N GLY A 49 2.05 7.65 12.51
CA GLY A 49 0.66 7.95 12.80
C GLY A 49 0.19 9.22 12.11
N GLY A 50 -1.10 9.23 11.73
CA GLY A 50 -1.71 10.31 10.95
C GLY A 50 -1.55 10.15 9.43
N ASP A 51 -0.70 9.23 8.99
CA ASP A 51 -0.44 8.85 7.62
C ASP A 51 -0.81 7.37 7.35
N VAL A 52 -0.76 6.98 6.07
CA VAL A 52 -0.97 5.60 5.62
C VAL A 52 0.11 5.22 4.61
N ASP A 53 0.60 3.99 4.71
CA ASP A 53 1.47 3.39 3.70
C ASP A 53 0.63 2.57 2.72
N LEU A 54 0.80 2.82 1.42
CA LEU A 54 0.05 2.16 0.36
C LEU A 54 0.95 1.21 -0.42
N GLU A 55 0.53 -0.06 -0.53
CA GLU A 55 1.10 -1.00 -1.49
C GLU A 55 0.05 -1.26 -2.58
N VAL A 56 0.31 -0.73 -3.77
CA VAL A 56 -0.57 -0.77 -4.94
C VAL A 56 0.05 -1.71 -5.98
N VAL A 57 -0.74 -2.64 -6.51
CA VAL A 57 -0.34 -3.55 -7.59
C VAL A 57 -1.34 -3.40 -8.74
N LEU A 58 -0.86 -2.83 -9.83
CA LEU A 58 -1.62 -2.55 -11.04
C LEU A 58 -0.80 -2.97 -12.25
N SER A 59 -1.47 -3.09 -13.39
CA SER A 59 -0.78 -3.27 -14.67
C SER A 59 0.23 -2.13 -14.90
N PRO A 60 1.34 -2.36 -15.61
CA PRO A 60 2.35 -1.32 -15.86
C PRO A 60 1.77 -0.05 -16.51
N GLU A 61 0.79 -0.20 -17.41
CA GLU A 61 0.13 0.93 -18.07
C GLU A 61 -0.68 1.76 -17.06
N THR A 62 -1.47 1.11 -16.22
CA THR A 62 -2.28 1.80 -15.21
C THR A 62 -1.40 2.44 -14.13
N MET A 63 -0.32 1.79 -13.72
CA MET A 63 0.62 2.35 -12.75
C MET A 63 1.29 3.62 -13.29
N ALA A 64 1.72 3.62 -14.55
CA ALA A 64 2.32 4.79 -15.19
C ALA A 64 1.34 5.98 -15.28
N GLN A 65 0.05 5.72 -15.47
CA GLN A 65 -0.97 6.77 -15.44
C GLN A 65 -1.17 7.31 -14.02
N LEU A 66 -1.22 6.44 -13.00
CA LEU A 66 -1.35 6.84 -11.60
C LEU A 66 -0.16 7.69 -11.12
N GLU A 67 1.06 7.35 -11.54
CA GLU A 67 2.29 8.09 -11.19
C GLU A 67 2.39 9.46 -11.86
N THR A 68 1.63 9.71 -12.93
CA THR A 68 1.59 10.99 -13.66
C THR A 68 0.36 11.84 -13.31
N ASP A 69 -0.56 11.31 -12.51
CA ASP A 69 -1.74 12.03 -12.03
C ASP A 69 -1.35 13.04 -10.94
N SER A 70 -1.46 14.33 -11.25
CA SER A 70 -1.10 15.41 -10.34
C SER A 70 -2.02 15.52 -9.11
N GLU A 71 -3.27 15.11 -9.21
CA GLU A 71 -4.22 15.13 -8.08
C GLU A 71 -3.85 14.05 -7.08
N PHE A 72 -3.53 12.85 -7.55
CA PHE A 72 -3.05 11.76 -6.71
C PHE A 72 -1.70 12.09 -6.07
N MET A 73 -0.75 12.56 -6.87
CA MET A 73 0.61 12.88 -6.42
C MET A 73 0.69 14.06 -5.43
N LEU A 74 -0.36 14.86 -5.29
CA LEU A 74 -0.43 15.89 -4.25
C LEU A 74 -0.49 15.30 -2.83
N TYR A 75 -1.02 14.09 -2.69
CA TYR A 75 -1.26 13.43 -1.40
C TYR A 75 -0.33 12.24 -1.14
N THR A 76 0.54 11.89 -2.10
CA THR A 76 1.47 10.78 -1.96
C THR A 76 2.92 11.28 -1.93
N SER A 77 3.76 10.52 -1.24
CA SER A 77 5.20 10.66 -1.30
C SER A 77 5.79 9.29 -1.60
N CYS A 78 6.46 9.16 -2.74
CA CYS A 78 7.07 7.92 -3.21
C CYS A 78 8.55 7.84 -2.79
#